data_AF-A0A968T6K8-F1
#
_entry.id   AF-A0A968T6K8-F1
#
_cell.length_a   1.000
_cell.length_b   1.000
_cell.length_c   1.000
_cell.angle_alpha   90.00
_cell.angle_beta   90.00
_cell.angle_gamma   90.00
#
_symmetry.space_group_name_H-M   'P 1'
#
loop_
_entity.id
_entity.type
_entity.pdbx_description
1 polymer ?
#
loop_
_entity_poly.entity_id
_entity_poly.type
_entity_poly.pdbx_seq_one_letter_code
_entity_poly.pdbx_strand_id
1 'polypeptide(L)'
;MPNDKIDGRIVVLHIPSTNTYVFRYDGKLDLFLNGHNIKPNRSYIWSPGSVLKNPKTGSLYYSRVAGKFIQANIENKFVFEAENIEYNYRNSNNGLKRFNLTEESGRLIGIIGGSGSGKSTLINVLNGNIKPRKGSIKINGFDIHDY
;
A
#
# COMPACT_ATOMS: atom_id res chain seq x y z
N MET A 1 16.22 2.01 8.23
CA MET A 1 16.68 3.36 7.82
C MET A 1 16.21 4.36 8.88
N PRO A 2 17.01 5.40 9.18
CA PRO A 2 17.69 5.59 10.47
C PRO A 2 16.76 5.96 11.64
N ASN A 3 17.21 5.51 12.82
CA ASN A 3 16.59 5.60 14.14
C ASN A 3 16.53 7.04 14.68
N ASP A 4 15.59 7.85 14.23
CA ASP A 4 15.26 9.10 14.93
C ASP A 4 14.12 8.86 15.93
N LYS A 5 14.59 8.49 17.12
CA LYS A 5 13.92 8.33 18.42
C LYS A 5 12.61 9.10 18.54
N ILE A 6 11.50 8.39 18.43
CA ILE A 6 10.32 8.73 19.23
C ILE A 6 10.77 8.49 20.68
N ASP A 7 10.85 9.53 21.51
CA ASP A 7 10.98 9.35 22.97
C ASP A 7 9.63 8.81 23.47
N GLY A 8 9.46 7.50 23.30
CA GLY A 8 8.22 6.78 23.56
C GLY A 8 7.89 5.67 22.56
N ARG A 9 6.75 5.01 22.79
CA ARG A 9 6.20 3.94 21.95
C ARG A 9 4.71 4.15 21.73
N ILE A 10 4.24 3.75 20.55
CA ILE A 10 2.82 3.61 20.25
C ILE A 10 2.52 2.12 20.22
N VAL A 11 1.66 1.66 21.12
CA VAL A 11 1.16 0.29 21.13
C VAL A 11 -0.21 0.29 20.47
N VAL A 12 -0.43 -0.60 19.51
CA VAL A 12 -1.68 -0.73 18.78
C VAL A 12 -2.25 -2.12 19.02
N LEU A 13 -3.53 -2.17 19.39
CA LEU A 13 -4.36 -3.37 19.48
C LEU A 13 -5.34 -3.36 18.30
N HIS A 14 -5.34 -4.42 17.52
CA HIS A 14 -6.36 -4.68 16.50
C HIS A 14 -7.43 -5.59 17.10
N ILE A 15 -8.70 -5.19 16.97
CA ILE A 15 -9.87 -5.96 17.36
C ILE A 15 -10.51 -6.48 16.06
N PRO A 16 -10.27 -7.74 15.68
CA PRO A 16 -10.67 -8.25 14.36
C PRO A 16 -12.18 -8.27 14.13
N SER A 17 -12.96 -8.59 15.17
CA SER A 17 -14.43 -8.70 15.10
C SER A 17 -15.13 -7.41 14.67
N THR A 18 -14.51 -6.25 14.91
CA THR A 18 -15.04 -4.93 14.54
C THR A 18 -14.09 -4.17 13.61
N ASN A 19 -13.04 -4.83 13.12
CA ASN A 19 -11.92 -4.22 12.39
C ASN A 19 -11.46 -2.88 12.99
N THR A 20 -11.40 -2.81 14.31
CA THR A 20 -11.10 -1.57 15.05
C THR A 20 -9.65 -1.58 15.52
N TYR A 21 -8.98 -0.45 15.39
CA TYR A 21 -7.64 -0.26 15.93
C TYR A 21 -7.73 0.67 17.14
N VAL A 22 -7.22 0.21 18.28
CA VAL A 22 -7.08 1.02 19.48
C VAL A 22 -5.59 1.21 19.72
N PHE A 23 -5.16 2.43 20.00
CA PHE A 23 -3.76 2.69 20.31
C PHE A 23 -3.59 3.43 21.62
N ARG A 24 -2.44 3.22 22.24
CA ARG A 24 -1.98 3.96 23.41
C ARG A 24 -0.57 4.47 23.14
N TYR A 25 -0.37 5.76 23.41
CA TYR A 25 0.94 6.39 23.33
C TYR A 25 1.56 6.47 24.73
N ASP A 26 2.81 6.07 24.84
CA ASP A 26 3.63 6.13 26.05
C ASP A 26 4.91 6.88 25.69
N GLY A 27 4.97 8.18 26.00
CA GLY A 27 6.10 9.04 25.65
C GLY A 27 5.83 10.51 25.96
N LYS A 28 6.75 11.39 25.57
CA LYS A 28 6.77 12.82 25.96
C LYS A 28 6.44 13.81 24.83
N LEU A 29 6.17 13.32 23.63
CA LEU A 29 5.87 14.18 22.48
C LEU A 29 4.42 14.63 22.49
N ASP A 30 4.19 15.88 22.10
CA ASP A 30 2.86 16.37 21.78
C ASP A 30 2.37 15.74 20.48
N LEU A 31 1.42 14.81 20.60
CA LEU A 31 0.82 14.13 19.47
C LEU A 31 -0.61 14.63 19.28
N PHE A 32 -1.03 14.73 18.02
CA PHE A 32 -2.37 15.19 17.65
C PHE A 32 -3.03 14.14 16.76
N LEU A 33 -4.17 13.61 17.19
CA LEU A 33 -5.02 12.75 16.39
C LEU A 33 -6.10 13.61 15.73
N ASN A 34 -6.08 13.69 14.39
CA ASN A 34 -7.01 14.53 13.62
C ASN A 34 -7.05 16.00 14.09
N GLY A 35 -5.93 16.51 14.59
CA GLY A 35 -5.81 17.88 15.12
C GLY A 35 -6.10 18.02 16.62
N HIS A 36 -6.62 16.98 17.28
CA HIS A 36 -6.85 16.99 18.72
C HIS A 36 -5.66 16.42 19.48
N ASN A 37 -5.17 17.13 20.50
CA ASN A 37 -4.06 16.67 21.32
C ASN A 37 -4.43 15.37 22.05
N ILE A 38 -3.55 14.37 21.98
CA ILE A 38 -3.69 13.12 22.71
C ILE A 38 -2.79 13.11 23.95
N LYS A 39 -3.31 12.57 25.04
CA LYS A 39 -2.58 12.46 26.30
C LYS A 39 -1.84 11.12 26.36
N PRO A 40 -0.60 11.09 26.86
CA PRO A 40 0.09 9.84 27.15
C PRO A 40 -0.71 8.93 28.07
N ASN A 41 -0.52 7.62 27.95
CA ASN A 41 -1.15 6.56 28.74
C ASN A 41 -2.68 6.48 28.64
N ARG A 42 -3.31 7.17 27.68
CA ARG A 42 -4.72 6.99 27.34
C ARG A 42 -4.89 6.20 26.04
N SER A 43 -5.98 5.44 25.98
CA SER A 43 -6.37 4.69 24.79
C SER A 43 -7.25 5.55 23.89
N TYR A 44 -6.97 5.48 22.59
CA TYR A 44 -7.69 6.19 21.55
C TYR A 44 -8.04 5.22 20.42
N ILE A 45 -9.20 5.42 19.78
CA ILE A 45 -9.56 4.68 18.57
C ILE A 45 -8.86 5.34 17.39
N TRP A 46 -8.23 4.52 16.55
CA TRP A 46 -7.65 4.94 15.28
C TRP A 46 -8.59 4.57 14.15
N SER A 47 -9.51 5.47 13.80
CA SER A 47 -10.50 5.25 12.75
C SER A 47 -9.91 5.41 11.34
N PRO A 48 -10.51 4.78 10.30
CA PRO A 48 -10.14 4.99 8.91
C PRO A 48 -10.04 6.47 8.54
N GLY A 49 -8.97 6.83 7.81
CA GLY A 49 -8.67 8.22 7.44
C GLY A 49 -7.96 9.03 8.53
N SER A 50 -7.87 8.53 9.77
CA SER A 50 -7.24 9.29 10.85
C SER A 50 -5.73 9.40 10.69
N VAL A 51 -5.20 10.56 11.08
CA VAL A 51 -3.78 10.87 11.03
C VAL A 51 -3.30 11.28 12.42
N LEU A 52 -2.23 10.62 12.86
CA LEU A 52 -1.50 10.99 14.06
C LEU A 52 -0.33 11.88 13.64
N LYS A 53 -0.33 13.13 14.10
CA LYS A 53 0.66 14.14 13.73
C LYS A 53 1.50 14.55 14.92
N ASN A 54 2.76 14.83 14.64
CA ASN A 54 3.64 15.58 15.52
C ASN A 54 4.33 16.67 14.69
N PRO A 55 4.35 17.93 15.15
CA PRO A 55 4.97 19.02 14.39
C PRO A 55 6.46 18.82 14.07
N LYS A 56 7.19 18.03 14.87
CA LYS A 56 8.64 17.81 14.73
C LYS A 56 9.00 16.52 14.01
N THR A 57 8.19 15.46 14.15
CA THR A 57 8.51 14.10 13.66
C THR A 57 7.62 13.62 12.50
N GLY A 58 6.62 14.42 12.10
CA GLY A 58 5.81 14.16 10.90
C GLY A 58 4.45 13.52 11.17
N SER A 59 3.95 12.76 10.19
CA SER A 59 2.59 12.19 10.20
C SER A 59 2.61 10.66 10.06
N LEU A 60 1.89 9.98 10.94
CA LEU A 60 1.59 8.55 10.85
C LEU A 60 0.12 8.39 10.46
N TYR A 61 -0.13 7.71 9.34
CA TYR A 61 -1.46 7.52 8.77
C TYR A 61 -2.07 6.19 9.19
N TYR A 62 -3.40 6.15 9.35
CA TYR A 62 -4.17 4.94 9.59
C TYR A 62 -3.78 3.79 8.64
N SER A 63 -3.69 4.07 7.33
CA SER A 63 -3.38 3.07 6.31
C SER A 63 -2.04 2.38 6.53
N ARG A 64 -1.04 3.11 7.06
CA ARG A 64 0.27 2.56 7.38
C ARG A 64 0.23 1.62 8.59
N VAL A 65 -0.63 1.92 9.57
CA VAL A 65 -0.84 1.04 10.73
C VAL A 65 -1.63 -0.19 10.31
N ALA A 66 -2.79 -0.01 9.68
CA ALA A 66 -3.64 -1.10 9.20
C ALA A 66 -2.88 -2.05 8.25
N GLY A 67 -2.07 -1.51 7.34
CA GLY A 67 -1.25 -2.32 6.43
C GLY A 67 -0.29 -3.28 7.15
N LYS A 68 0.26 -2.89 8.32
CA LYS A 68 1.12 -3.79 9.11
C LYS A 68 0.36 -4.97 9.71
N PHE A 69 -0.89 -4.77 10.11
CA PHE A 69 -1.74 -5.84 10.65
C PHE A 69 -2.28 -6.75 9.55
N ILE A 70 -2.58 -6.20 8.36
CA ILE A 70 -2.92 -7.01 7.18
C ILE A 70 -1.72 -7.90 6.82
N GLN A 71 -0.52 -7.33 6.70
CA GLN A 71 0.67 -8.08 6.33
C GLN A 71 1.02 -9.19 7.34
N ALA A 72 0.76 -8.98 8.64
CA ALA A 72 1.01 -9.98 9.67
C ALA A 72 0.04 -11.17 9.64
N ASN A 73 -1.16 -11.01 9.07
CA ASN A 73 -2.19 -12.06 9.01
C ASN A 73 -2.22 -12.84 7.68
N ILE A 74 -1.41 -12.46 6.69
CA ILE A 74 -1.35 -13.16 5.42
C ILE A 74 -0.40 -14.36 5.56
N GLU A 75 -0.94 -15.55 5.82
CA GLU A 75 -0.18 -16.81 5.88
C GLU A 75 0.33 -17.25 4.50
N ASN A 76 -0.46 -17.01 3.44
CA ASN A 76 -0.08 -17.29 2.06
C ASN A 76 0.02 -15.99 1.28
N LYS A 77 1.25 -15.54 1.02
CA LYS A 77 1.45 -14.35 0.20
C LYS A 77 1.13 -14.65 -1.25
N PHE A 78 0.19 -13.92 -1.83
CA PHE A 78 0.02 -13.94 -3.28
C PHE A 78 1.18 -13.20 -3.93
N VAL A 79 1.75 -13.77 -4.98
CA VAL A 79 2.78 -13.13 -5.80
C VAL A 79 2.15 -12.77 -7.13
N PHE A 80 2.18 -11.49 -7.48
CA PHE A 80 1.79 -10.97 -8.78
C PHE A 80 3.06 -10.66 -9.57
N GLU A 81 3.18 -11.24 -10.76
CA GLU A 81 4.37 -11.13 -11.61
C GLU A 81 3.98 -10.69 -13.01
N ALA A 82 4.54 -9.57 -13.46
CA ALA A 82 4.46 -9.09 -14.83
C ALA A 82 5.88 -9.09 -15.39
N GLU A 83 6.16 -10.01 -16.30
CA GLU A 83 7.51 -10.24 -16.85
C GLU A 83 7.58 -9.81 -18.31
N ASN A 84 8.51 -8.90 -18.63
CA ASN A 84 8.79 -8.39 -19.97
C ASN A 84 7.55 -7.85 -20.70
N ILE A 85 6.66 -7.19 -19.97
CA ILE A 85 5.40 -6.68 -20.51
C ILE A 85 5.65 -5.57 -21.49
N GLU A 86 5.18 -5.75 -22.72
CA GLU A 86 5.20 -4.74 -23.79
C GLU A 86 3.82 -4.69 -24.43
N TYR A 87 3.27 -3.49 -24.62
CA TYR A 87 1.96 -3.31 -25.26
C TYR A 87 1.95 -2.06 -26.12
N ASN A 88 1.56 -2.21 -27.39
CA ASN A 88 1.38 -1.11 -28.33
C ASN A 88 -0.01 -1.18 -28.97
N TYR A 89 -0.65 -0.03 -29.14
CA TYR A 89 -1.93 0.07 -29.86
C TYR A 89 -1.76 -0.39 -31.32
N ARG A 90 -2.86 -0.85 -31.94
CA ARG A 90 -2.84 -1.24 -33.36
C ARG A 90 -2.33 -0.07 -34.20
N ASN A 91 -1.37 -0.34 -35.08
CA ASN A 91 -0.75 0.63 -35.98
C ASN A 91 -0.12 1.85 -35.29
N SER A 92 0.32 1.72 -34.03
CA SER A 92 1.02 2.78 -33.30
C SER A 92 2.22 2.25 -32.55
N ASN A 93 3.26 3.07 -32.42
CA ASN A 93 4.38 2.83 -31.50
C ASN A 93 4.10 3.36 -30.09
N ASN A 94 2.90 3.91 -29.84
CA ASN A 94 2.48 4.37 -28.53
C ASN A 94 1.92 3.20 -27.71
N GLY A 95 2.26 3.20 -26.41
CA GLY A 95 1.80 2.20 -25.47
C GLY A 95 2.75 2.06 -24.29
N LEU A 96 2.76 0.87 -23.68
CA LEU A 96 3.62 0.51 -22.58
C LEU A 96 4.96 0.02 -23.12
N LYS A 97 6.02 0.76 -22.80
CA LYS A 97 7.40 0.28 -22.98
C LYS A 97 7.62 -0.94 -22.09
N ARG A 98 8.60 -1.77 -22.47
CA ARG A 98 8.98 -2.97 -21.71
C ARG A 98 9.17 -2.64 -20.23
N PHE A 99 8.47 -3.34 -19.36
CA PHE A 99 8.65 -3.26 -17.91
C PHE A 99 8.51 -4.63 -17.24
N ASN A 100 9.00 -4.71 -15.99
CA ASN A 100 8.79 -5.83 -15.08
C ASN A 100 8.17 -5.30 -13.78
N LEU A 101 7.29 -6.08 -13.15
CA LEU A 101 6.71 -5.78 -11.85
C LEU A 101 6.48 -7.09 -11.10
N THR A 102 7.09 -7.23 -9.93
CA THR A 102 6.86 -8.36 -9.02
C THR A 102 6.49 -7.81 -7.66
N GLU A 103 5.29 -8.13 -7.18
CA GLU A 103 4.82 -7.66 -5.87
C GLU A 103 4.07 -8.74 -5.10
N GLU A 104 4.12 -8.62 -3.78
CA GLU A 104 3.43 -9.51 -2.85
C GLU A 104 2.10 -8.90 -2.37
N SER A 105 1.16 -9.75 -1.97
CA SER A 105 -0.08 -9.32 -1.31
C SER A 105 0.15 -8.43 -0.09
N GLY A 106 -0.79 -7.52 0.17
CA GLY A 106 -0.73 -6.59 1.30
C GLY A 106 0.06 -5.30 1.02
N ARG A 107 0.58 -5.13 -0.20
CA ARG A 107 1.25 -3.91 -0.65
C ARG A 107 0.26 -2.94 -1.29
N LEU A 108 0.30 -1.68 -0.87
CA LEU A 108 -0.41 -0.59 -1.54
C LEU A 108 0.52 0.03 -2.60
N ILE A 109 0.12 -0.07 -3.87
CA ILE A 109 0.89 0.44 -5.01
C ILE A 109 0.19 1.68 -5.57
N GLY A 110 0.93 2.78 -5.70
CA GLY A 110 0.46 4.00 -6.35
C GLY A 110 1.05 4.14 -7.75
N ILE A 111 0.21 4.38 -8.76
CA ILE A 111 0.63 4.64 -10.14
C ILE A 111 0.52 6.14 -10.42
N ILE A 112 1.64 6.79 -10.74
CA ILE A 112 1.74 8.25 -10.89
C ILE A 112 2.31 8.59 -12.28
N GLY A 113 1.79 9.66 -12.89
CA GLY A 113 2.24 10.14 -14.20
C GLY A 113 1.27 11.16 -14.80
N GLY A 114 1.75 11.99 -15.74
CA GLY A 114 0.94 13.01 -16.42
C GLY A 114 -0.25 12.45 -17.22
N SER A 115 -1.16 13.31 -17.68
CA SER A 115 -2.24 12.87 -18.59
C SER A 115 -1.66 12.22 -19.86
N GLY A 116 -2.27 11.13 -20.34
CA GLY A 116 -1.79 10.41 -21.52
C GLY A 116 -0.54 9.53 -21.34
N SER A 117 0.06 9.46 -20.13
CA SER A 117 1.26 8.64 -19.86
C SER A 117 1.05 7.11 -19.92
N GLY A 118 -0.17 6.63 -20.14
CA GLY A 118 -0.47 5.19 -20.24
C GLY A 118 -0.86 4.51 -18.91
N LYS A 119 -1.14 5.25 -17.83
CA LYS A 119 -1.57 4.68 -16.53
C LYS A 119 -2.78 3.75 -16.64
N SER A 120 -3.83 4.18 -17.34
CA SER A 120 -5.04 3.36 -17.53
C SER A 120 -4.74 2.13 -18.39
N THR A 121 -3.85 2.28 -19.39
CA THR A 121 -3.37 1.17 -20.21
C THR A 121 -2.60 0.15 -19.37
N LEU A 122 -1.73 0.62 -18.47
CA LEU A 122 -0.99 -0.21 -17.52
C LEU A 122 -1.96 -1.01 -16.65
N ILE A 123 -2.93 -0.36 -16.01
CA ILE A 123 -3.93 -1.03 -15.17
C ILE A 123 -4.72 -2.08 -15.97
N ASN A 124 -5.14 -1.75 -17.19
CA ASN A 124 -5.88 -2.70 -18.03
C ASN A 124 -5.06 -3.92 -18.44
N VAL A 125 -3.77 -3.74 -18.71
CA VAL A 125 -2.85 -4.85 -19.01
C VAL A 125 -2.65 -5.70 -17.76
N LEU A 126 -2.33 -5.08 -16.61
CA LEU A 126 -2.09 -5.81 -15.34
C LEU A 126 -3.33 -6.56 -14.85
N ASN A 127 -4.54 -6.04 -15.09
CA ASN A 127 -5.79 -6.70 -14.74
C ASN A 127 -6.22 -7.80 -15.71
N GLY A 128 -5.47 -8.04 -16.80
CA GLY A 128 -5.82 -9.02 -17.84
C GLY A 128 -6.93 -8.59 -18.80
N ASN A 129 -7.47 -7.36 -18.68
CA ASN A 129 -8.47 -6.82 -19.62
C ASN A 129 -7.91 -6.65 -21.03
N ILE A 130 -6.60 -6.43 -21.14
CA ILE A 130 -5.88 -6.31 -22.41
C ILE A 130 -4.69 -7.26 -22.34
N LYS A 131 -4.65 -8.24 -23.25
CA LYS A 131 -3.49 -9.13 -23.37
C LYS A 131 -2.28 -8.33 -23.85
N PRO A 132 -1.12 -8.41 -23.16
CA PRO A 132 0.10 -7.76 -23.62
C PRO A 132 0.57 -8.37 -24.95
N ARG A 133 1.33 -7.60 -25.74
CA ARG A 133 1.90 -8.13 -26.99
C ARG A 133 3.09 -9.05 -26.75
N LYS A 134 3.84 -8.81 -25.68
CA LYS A 134 4.96 -9.64 -25.22
C LYS A 134 4.94 -9.73 -23.70
N GLY A 135 5.54 -10.79 -23.19
CA GLY A 135 5.62 -11.06 -21.76
C GLY A 135 4.45 -11.90 -21.26
N SER A 136 4.46 -12.15 -19.96
CA SER A 136 3.46 -12.95 -19.24
C SER A 136 3.08 -12.25 -17.95
N ILE A 137 1.82 -12.42 -17.54
CA ILE A 137 1.32 -11.94 -16.26
C ILE A 137 0.84 -13.15 -15.48
N LYS A 138 1.40 -13.36 -14.29
CA LYS A 138 1.14 -14.53 -13.47
C LYS A 138 0.65 -14.13 -12.09
N ILE A 139 -0.23 -14.94 -11.52
CA ILE A 139 -0.61 -14.92 -10.11
C ILE A 139 -0.24 -16.26 -9.52
N ASN A 140 0.66 -16.26 -8.54
CA ASN A 140 1.21 -17.48 -7.92
C ASN A 140 1.78 -18.47 -8.93
N GLY A 141 2.45 -17.96 -9.97
CA GLY A 141 3.04 -18.77 -11.05
C GLY A 141 2.08 -19.22 -12.14
N PHE A 142 0.77 -19.00 -12.00
CA PHE A 142 -0.23 -19.32 -13.04
C PHE A 142 -0.47 -18.11 -13.94
N ASP A 143 -0.30 -18.26 -15.25
CA ASP A 143 -0.56 -17.17 -16.20
C ASP A 143 -2.06 -16.84 -16.26
N ILE A 144 -2.40 -15.54 -16.22
CA ILE A 144 -3.80 -15.08 -16.22
C ILE A 144 -4.47 -15.16 -17.60
N HIS A 145 -3.72 -15.54 -18.63
CA HIS A 145 -4.19 -15.74 -20.00
C HIS A 145 -4.15 -17.20 -20.45
N ASP A 146 -3.74 -18.12 -19.58
CA ASP A 146 -3.84 -19.57 -19.81
C ASP A 146 -5.22 -20.05 -19.32
N TYR A 147 -6.15 -20.24 -20.26
CA TYR A 147 -7.49 -20.80 -20.04
C TYR A 147 -7.68 -22.07 -20.85
#